data_AF-A0A349JY25-F1
#
_entry.id   AF-A0A349JY25-F1
#
_cell.length_a   1.000
_cell.length_b   1.000
_cell.length_c   1.000
_cell.angle_alpha   90.00
_cell.angle_beta   90.00
_cell.angle_gamma   90.00
#
_symmetry.space_group_name_H-M   'P 1'
#
loop_
_entity.id
_entity.type
_entity.pdbx_description
1 polymer ?
#
loop_
_entity_poly.entity_id
_entity_poly.type
_entity_poly.pdbx_seq_one_letter_code
_entity_poly.pdbx_strand_id
1 'polypeptide(L)'
;MKHNEEQLTREREEARAGDAVLALFVRKWILKEDEELDGDKFIRFTSNDFLRATGNPTLVEAGIGRIYRSEGLQGAFDFIRENLLPVFLQQEKVRERRLRSGNLTG
;
A
#
# COMPACT_ATOMS: atom_id res chain seq x y z
N MET A 1 23.58 19.67 -9.54
CA MET A 1 23.27 19.44 -8.10
C MET A 1 21.86 19.90 -7.74
N LYS A 2 21.49 21.18 -7.91
CA LYS A 2 20.14 21.69 -7.56
C LYS A 2 18.95 20.92 -8.17
N HIS A 3 19.05 20.53 -9.43
CA HIS A 3 17.97 19.81 -10.14
C HIS A 3 17.65 18.43 -9.54
N ASN A 4 18.67 17.75 -8.97
CA ASN A 4 18.50 16.44 -8.34
C ASN A 4 17.80 16.55 -6.97
N GLU A 5 18.08 17.63 -6.23
CA GLU A 5 17.45 17.90 -4.92
C GLU A 5 15.97 18.28 -5.07
N GLU A 6 15.62 19.04 -6.10
CA GLU A 6 14.23 19.39 -6.43
C GLU A 6 13.42 18.15 -6.81
N GLN A 7 13.98 17.26 -7.62
CA GLN A 7 13.32 15.99 -7.99
C GLN A 7 13.11 15.08 -6.79
N LEU A 8 14.12 14.93 -5.93
CA LEU A 8 14.01 14.16 -4.68
C LEU A 8 12.95 14.73 -3.74
N THR A 9 12.84 16.05 -3.68
CA THR A 9 11.83 16.72 -2.85
C THR A 9 10.43 16.42 -3.36
N ARG A 10 10.23 16.57 -4.67
CA ARG A 10 8.95 16.26 -5.32
C ARG A 10 8.54 14.80 -5.15
N GLU A 11 9.47 13.87 -5.31
CA GLU A 11 9.20 12.44 -5.13
C GLU A 11 8.72 12.14 -3.70
N ARG A 12 9.34 12.76 -2.69
CA ARG A 12 8.92 12.61 -1.29
C ARG A 12 7.55 13.22 -1.01
N GLU A 13 7.22 14.35 -1.64
CA GLU A 13 5.89 14.95 -1.54
C GLU A 13 4.81 14.09 -2.21
N GLU A 14 5.13 13.50 -3.36
CA GLU A 14 4.27 12.53 -4.03
C GLU A 14 4.10 11.27 -3.16
N ALA A 15 5.17 10.74 -2.59
CA ALA A 15 5.13 9.58 -1.71
C ALA A 15 4.26 9.84 -0.47
N ARG A 16 4.41 10.98 0.21
CA ARG A 16 3.55 11.35 1.34
C ARG A 16 2.07 11.42 0.99
N ALA A 17 1.74 11.96 -0.18
CA ALA A 17 0.36 11.99 -0.64
C ALA A 17 -0.16 10.58 -0.94
N GLY A 18 0.68 9.74 -1.58
CA GLY A 18 0.34 8.36 -1.89
C GLY A 18 0.15 7.48 -0.66
N ASP A 19 1.00 7.62 0.35
CA ASP A 19 0.86 6.93 1.64
C ASP A 19 -0.49 7.23 2.31
N ALA A 20 -0.88 8.52 2.36
CA ALA A 20 -2.20 8.90 2.90
C ALA A 20 -3.37 8.30 2.10
N VAL A 21 -3.25 8.25 0.77
CA VAL A 21 -4.26 7.65 -0.11
C VAL A 21 -4.32 6.13 0.08
N LEU A 22 -3.17 5.46 0.17
CA LEU A 22 -3.06 4.03 0.44
C LEU A 22 -3.70 3.70 1.78
N ALA A 23 -3.36 4.45 2.84
CA ALA A 23 -3.94 4.26 4.16
C ALA A 23 -5.47 4.41 4.14
N LEU A 24 -6.00 5.41 3.44
CA LEU A 24 -7.44 5.59 3.32
C LEU A 24 -8.10 4.43 2.56
N PHE A 25 -7.53 4.00 1.43
CA PHE A 25 -8.03 2.84 0.68
C PHE A 25 -8.11 1.61 1.57
N VAL A 26 -7.00 1.27 2.25
CA VAL A 26 -6.90 0.05 3.06
C VAL A 26 -7.92 0.07 4.21
N ARG A 27 -8.07 1.21 4.90
CA ARG A 27 -9.10 1.34 5.96
C ARG A 27 -10.51 1.12 5.44
N LYS A 28 -10.86 1.73 4.31
CA LYS A 28 -12.19 1.57 3.71
C LYS A 28 -12.42 0.14 3.21
N TRP A 29 -11.38 -0.49 2.69
CA TRP A 29 -11.43 -1.87 2.20
C TRP A 29 -11.62 -2.86 3.36
N ILE A 30 -10.81 -2.78 4.41
CA ILE A 30 -10.94 -3.63 5.61
C ILE A 30 -12.34 -3.50 6.22
N LEU A 31 -12.81 -2.26 6.41
CA LEU A 31 -14.14 -2.03 7.00
C LEU A 31 -15.28 -2.60 6.15
N LYS A 32 -15.07 -2.73 4.83
CA LYS A 32 -16.04 -3.30 3.90
C LYS A 32 -15.99 -4.84 3.87
N GLU A 33 -14.80 -5.42 3.88
CA GLU A 33 -14.63 -6.87 3.72
C GLU A 33 -14.74 -7.65 5.04
N ASP A 34 -14.22 -7.08 6.13
CA ASP A 34 -14.11 -7.78 7.42
C ASP A 34 -15.20 -7.31 8.42
N GLU A 35 -15.95 -6.25 8.08
CA GLU A 35 -16.92 -5.57 8.98
C GLU A 35 -16.34 -5.15 10.35
N GLU A 36 -15.01 -5.10 10.47
CA GLU A 36 -14.26 -4.83 11.70
C GLU A 36 -13.07 -3.88 11.43
N LEU A 37 -12.53 -3.30 12.50
CA LEU A 37 -11.27 -2.55 12.49
C LEU A 37 -10.08 -3.50 12.70
N ASP A 38 -9.57 -4.13 11.64
CA ASP A 38 -8.36 -4.95 11.70
C ASP A 38 -7.08 -4.09 11.54
N GLY A 39 -6.54 -3.65 12.67
CA GLY A 39 -5.31 -2.84 12.73
C GLY A 39 -4.06 -3.60 12.26
N ASP A 40 -3.99 -4.91 12.50
CA ASP A 40 -2.83 -5.71 12.12
C ASP A 40 -2.80 -5.92 10.61
N LYS A 41 -3.95 -6.20 10.00
CA LYS A 41 -4.09 -6.31 8.54
C LYS A 41 -3.80 -4.97 7.85
N PHE A 42 -4.24 -3.86 8.45
CA PHE A 42 -3.87 -2.52 8.00
C PHE A 42 -2.34 -2.35 7.97
N ILE A 43 -1.66 -2.62 9.09
CA ILE A 43 -0.20 -2.51 9.19
C ILE A 43 0.48 -3.41 8.15
N ARG A 44 0.06 -4.67 8.00
CA ARG A 44 0.64 -5.58 7.01
C ARG A 44 0.52 -5.02 5.60
N PHE A 45 -0.65 -4.51 5.22
CA PHE A 45 -0.89 -4.01 3.86
C PHE A 45 -0.19 -2.67 3.58
N THR A 46 -0.04 -1.80 4.56
CA THR A 46 0.67 -0.52 4.37
C THR A 46 2.17 -0.59 4.69
N SER A 47 2.69 -1.77 5.06
CA SER A 47 4.10 -1.91 5.46
C SER A 47 5.06 -1.78 4.28
N ASN A 48 6.25 -1.22 4.55
CA ASN A 48 7.35 -1.23 3.59
C ASN A 48 7.73 -2.64 3.15
N ASP A 49 7.61 -3.64 4.02
CA ASP A 49 7.93 -5.03 3.69
C ASP A 49 6.96 -5.59 2.65
N PHE A 50 5.67 -5.28 2.77
CA PHE A 50 4.70 -5.59 1.72
C PHE A 50 5.01 -4.83 0.43
N LEU A 51 5.21 -3.51 0.50
CA LEU A 51 5.46 -2.68 -0.69
C LEU A 51 6.71 -3.13 -1.44
N ARG A 52 7.75 -3.62 -0.74
CA ARG A 52 8.95 -4.22 -1.31
C ARG A 52 8.68 -5.42 -2.23
N ALA A 53 7.59 -6.15 -2.02
CA ALA A 53 7.20 -7.23 -2.91
C ALA A 53 6.66 -6.72 -4.26
N THR A 54 6.29 -5.45 -4.34
CA THR A 54 5.75 -4.79 -5.55
C THR A 54 6.73 -3.82 -6.19
N GLY A 55 7.68 -3.25 -5.42
CA GLY A 55 8.69 -2.32 -5.90
C GLY A 55 9.40 -1.59 -4.76
N ASN A 56 10.16 -0.53 -5.07
CA ASN A 56 10.69 0.33 -4.01
C ASN A 56 9.52 1.06 -3.30
N PRO A 57 9.38 0.98 -1.96
CA PRO A 57 8.24 1.55 -1.25
C PRO A 57 7.96 3.03 -1.56
N THR A 58 8.99 3.87 -1.52
CA THR A 58 8.85 5.31 -1.81
C THR A 58 8.40 5.54 -3.26
N LEU A 59 8.87 4.74 -4.22
CA LEU A 59 8.43 4.86 -5.61
C LEU A 59 6.99 4.38 -5.83
N VAL A 60 6.56 3.33 -5.10
CA VAL A 60 5.19 2.84 -5.14
C VAL A 60 4.25 3.90 -4.58
N GLU A 61 4.55 4.43 -3.40
CA GLU A 61 3.80 5.52 -2.78
C GLU A 61 3.78 6.76 -3.69
N ALA A 62 4.92 7.17 -4.25
CA ALA A 62 4.97 8.31 -5.16
C ALA A 62 4.14 8.05 -6.43
N GLY A 63 4.10 6.81 -6.93
CA GLY A 63 3.23 6.41 -8.03
C GLY A 63 1.75 6.64 -7.71
N ILE A 64 1.30 6.18 -6.53
CA ILE A 64 -0.07 6.41 -6.05
C ILE A 64 -0.34 7.92 -5.92
N GLY A 65 0.60 8.67 -5.36
CA GLY A 65 0.49 10.12 -5.21
C GLY A 65 0.39 10.88 -6.54
N ARG A 66 1.10 10.42 -7.58
CA ARG A 66 0.98 10.98 -8.94
C ARG A 66 -0.38 10.70 -9.55
N ILE A 67 -0.86 9.46 -9.48
CA ILE A 67 -2.19 9.08 -9.98
C ILE A 67 -3.27 9.87 -9.25
N TYR A 68 -3.16 10.02 -7.92
CA TYR A 68 -4.08 10.85 -7.14
C TYR A 68 -4.13 12.30 -7.65
N ARG A 69 -2.97 12.89 -8.00
CA ARG A 69 -2.93 14.27 -8.51
C ARG A 69 -3.52 14.41 -9.92
N SER A 70 -3.39 13.41 -10.77
CA SER A 70 -3.88 13.45 -12.16
C SER A 70 -5.33 13.00 -12.31
N GLU A 71 -5.73 11.96 -11.58
CA GLU A 71 -6.99 11.23 -11.77
C GLU A 71 -7.90 11.27 -10.53
N GLY A 72 -7.44 11.91 -9.46
CA GLY A 72 -8.16 12.01 -8.21
C GLY A 72 -8.16 10.70 -7.41
N LEU A 73 -8.99 10.68 -6.36
CA LEU A 73 -9.02 9.57 -5.41
C LEU A 73 -9.47 8.24 -6.06
N GLN A 74 -10.39 8.31 -7.02
CA GLN A 74 -10.92 7.12 -7.68
C GLN A 74 -9.83 6.40 -8.50
N GLY A 75 -9.09 7.12 -9.35
CA GLY A 75 -8.00 6.52 -10.13
C GLY A 75 -6.92 5.89 -9.25
N ALA A 76 -6.57 6.56 -8.14
CA ALA A 76 -5.61 6.00 -7.19
C ALA A 76 -6.15 4.73 -6.49
N PHE A 77 -7.44 4.70 -6.14
CA PHE A 77 -8.07 3.51 -5.57
C PHE A 77 -8.15 2.36 -6.56
N ASP A 78 -8.42 2.65 -7.83
CA ASP A 78 -8.46 1.65 -8.90
C ASP A 78 -7.07 1.05 -9.10
N PHE A 79 -6.02 1.90 -9.15
CA PHE A 79 -4.64 1.43 -9.19
C PHE A 79 -4.29 0.50 -8.01
N ILE A 80 -4.61 0.90 -6.77
CA ILE A 80 -4.32 0.08 -5.58
C ILE A 80 -5.08 -1.26 -5.67
N ARG A 81 -6.35 -1.23 -6.08
CA ARG A 81 -7.21 -2.43 -6.20
C ARG A 81 -6.71 -3.40 -7.27
N GLU A 82 -6.20 -2.89 -8.39
CA GLU A 82 -5.77 -3.71 -9.52
C GLU A 82 -4.33 -4.23 -9.34
N ASN A 83 -3.45 -3.47 -8.69
CA ASN A 83 -2.02 -3.76 -8.66
C ASN A 83 -1.49 -4.23 -7.31
N LEU A 84 -2.01 -3.69 -6.19
CA LEU A 84 -1.49 -4.00 -4.86
C LEU A 84 -2.36 -5.03 -4.12
N LEU A 85 -3.69 -4.88 -4.18
CA LEU A 85 -4.60 -5.77 -3.46
C LEU A 85 -4.45 -7.25 -3.83
N PRO A 86 -4.30 -7.66 -5.12
CA PRO A 86 -4.13 -9.07 -5.45
C PRO A 86 -2.85 -9.67 -4.86
N VAL A 87 -1.77 -8.88 -4.84
CA VAL A 87 -0.48 -9.27 -4.24
C VAL A 87 -0.64 -9.45 -2.73
N PHE A 88 -1.31 -8.51 -2.07
CA PHE A 88 -1.57 -8.59 -0.63
C PHE A 88 -2.38 -9.84 -0.26
N LEU A 89 -3.49 -10.08 -0.96
CA LEU A 89 -4.34 -11.25 -0.74
C LEU A 89 -3.58 -12.56 -0.95
N GLN A 90 -2.65 -12.61 -1.91
CA GLN A 90 -1.80 -13.78 -2.11
C GLN A 90 -0.84 -14.00 -0.94
N GLN A 91 -0.24 -12.94 -0.39
CA GLN A 91 0.63 -13.04 0.78
C GLN A 91 -0.14 -13.48 2.03
N GLU A 92 -1.35 -12.95 2.24
CA GLU A 92 -2.20 -13.34 3.38
C GLU A 92 -2.58 -14.82 3.33
N LYS A 93 -2.94 -15.34 2.14
CA LYS A 93 -3.18 -16.79 1.95
C LYS A 93 -1.97 -17.64 2.33
N VAL A 94 -0.75 -17.18 2.00
CA VAL A 94 0.48 -17.89 2.38
C VAL A 94 0.74 -17.79 3.88
N ARG A 95 0.55 -16.60 4.47
CA ARG A 95 0.68 -16.37 5.92
C ARG A 95 -0.25 -17.28 6.71
N GLU A 96 -1.53 -17.34 6.35
CA GLU A 96 -2.51 -18.21 6.99
C GLU A 96 -2.13 -19.70 6.92
N ARG A 97 -1.62 -20.16 5.75
CA ARG A 97 -1.16 -21.55 5.62
C ARG A 97 0.00 -21.85 6.58
N ARG A 98 0.93 -20.92 6.74
CA ARG A 98 2.08 -21.05 7.65
C ARG A 98 1.68 -21.00 9.12
N LEU A 99 0.68 -20.17 9.48
CA LEU A 99 0.10 -20.16 10.83
C LEU A 99 -0.58 -21.49 11.15
N ARG A 100 -1.39 -22.02 10.21
CA ARG A 100 -2.03 -23.34 10.37
C ARG A 100 -1.03 -24.48 10.48
N SER A 101 0.13 -24.37 9.85
CA SER A 101 1.19 -25.38 9.93
C SER A 101 2.13 -25.20 11.15
N GLY A 102 1.88 -24.24 12.04
CA GLY A 102 2.71 -23.96 13.22
C GLY A 102 4.07 -23.33 12.93
N ASN A 103 4.31 -22.85 11.70
CA ASN A 103 5.60 -22.32 11.24
C ASN A 103 5.75 -20.80 11.40
N LEU A 104 4.75 -20.13 11.99
CA LEU A 104 4.77 -18.72 12.36
C LEU A 104 4.10 -18.58 13.72
N THR A 105 4.76 -17.92 14.67
CA THR A 105 4.13 -17.38 15.88
C THR A 105 3.51 -16.02 15.55
N GLY A 106 2.25 -15.82 15.97
CA GLY A 106 1.37 -14.71 15.59
C GLY A 106 2.00 -13.32 15.67
#